data_AF-A0A842LMI8-F1
#
_entry.id   AF-A0A842LMI8-F1
#
_cell.length_a   1.000
_cell.length_b   1.000
_cell.length_c   1.000
_cell.angle_alpha   90.00
_cell.angle_beta   90.00
_cell.angle_gamma   90.00
#
_symmetry.space_group_name_H-M   'P 1'
#
loop_
_entity.id
_entity.type
_entity.pdbx_description
1 polymer ?
#
loop_
_entity_poly.entity_id
_entity_poly.type
_entity_poly.pdbx_seq_one_letter_code
_entity_poly.pdbx_strand_id
1 'polypeptide(L)'
;MSKNKYAFFRGEIRPISEAKISVMTSALNYGTGVFEGIRAFWNPEEEELFVFRMTDHYARLLRSAKILLIDLPYTVEDLCRITVELLRREGFREDVYIRPIAFKSSEEIGVRLHNLESELAIFALPFKHYLPEGGIRAMVSSWRRVEDNAIPARAKITGAYVNSALAKTEAYLAGFDEAIVLNEDG
;
A
#
# COMPACT_ATOMS: atom_id res chain seq x y z
N MET A 1 16.16 2.67 -14.47
CA MET A 1 15.15 3.76 -14.47
C MET A 1 13.81 3.14 -14.15
N SER A 2 13.02 3.75 -13.27
CA SER A 2 11.70 3.21 -12.92
C SER A 2 10.81 3.16 -14.15
N LYS A 3 10.14 2.03 -14.40
CA LYS A 3 9.25 1.85 -15.57
C LYS A 3 7.95 2.66 -15.44
N ASN A 4 7.58 3.11 -14.24
CA ASN A 4 6.37 3.89 -14.03
C ASN A 4 6.57 5.37 -14.36
N LYS A 5 5.60 5.95 -15.06
CA LYS A 5 5.65 7.33 -15.57
C LYS A 5 4.68 8.26 -14.86
N TYR A 6 3.59 7.72 -14.31
CA TYR A 6 2.47 8.48 -13.79
C TYR A 6 2.06 8.04 -12.39
N ALA A 7 1.32 8.92 -11.72
CA ALA A 7 0.54 8.60 -10.53
C ALA A 7 -0.72 9.46 -10.50
N PHE A 8 -1.80 8.93 -9.93
CA PHE A 8 -2.90 9.74 -9.46
C PHE A 8 -2.49 10.39 -8.13
N PHE A 9 -2.53 11.71 -8.05
CA PHE A 9 -2.19 12.45 -6.84
C PHE A 9 -2.80 13.85 -6.90
N ARG A 10 -3.38 14.35 -5.78
CA ARG A 10 -4.07 15.65 -5.72
C ARG A 10 -5.15 15.78 -6.80
N GLY A 11 -6.00 14.76 -6.92
CA GLY A 11 -7.18 14.75 -7.79
C GLY A 11 -6.94 14.48 -9.28
N GLU A 12 -5.70 14.31 -9.74
CA GLU A 12 -5.39 14.11 -11.17
C GLU A 12 -4.25 13.12 -11.40
N ILE A 13 -4.19 12.56 -12.62
CA ILE A 13 -3.04 11.76 -13.05
C ILE A 13 -1.97 12.69 -13.60
N ARG A 14 -0.81 12.66 -12.95
CA ARG A 14 0.35 13.53 -13.22
C ARG A 14 1.63 12.70 -13.38
N PRO A 15 2.73 13.28 -13.91
CA PRO A 15 4.03 12.62 -13.91
C PRO A 15 4.44 12.19 -12.49
N ILE A 16 4.99 10.99 -12.35
CA ILE A 16 5.40 10.44 -11.04
C ILE A 16 6.41 11.34 -10.33
N SER A 17 7.26 12.06 -11.08
CA SER A 17 8.23 13.03 -10.55
C SER A 17 7.61 14.23 -9.83
N GLU A 18 6.31 14.47 -10.05
CA GLU A 18 5.54 15.56 -9.44
C GLU A 18 4.64 15.08 -8.30
N ALA A 19 4.46 13.77 -8.13
CA ALA A 19 3.72 13.18 -7.01
C ALA A 19 4.57 13.18 -5.73
N LYS A 20 4.78 14.37 -5.17
CA LYS A 20 5.65 14.62 -4.00
C LYS A 20 4.84 15.16 -2.83
N ILE A 21 5.28 14.78 -1.64
CA ILE A 21 4.81 15.33 -0.37
C ILE A 21 5.93 16.10 0.33
N SER A 22 5.58 17.02 1.20
CA SER A 22 6.54 17.71 2.07
C SER A 22 7.08 16.77 3.13
N VAL A 23 8.32 17.00 3.58
CA VAL A 23 8.88 16.28 4.74
C VAL A 23 8.14 16.57 6.04
N MET A 24 7.33 17.65 6.06
CA MET A 24 6.47 18.01 7.19
C MET A 24 5.14 17.24 7.22
N THR A 25 4.86 16.39 6.21
CA THR A 25 3.60 15.65 6.12
C THR A 25 3.38 14.77 7.36
N SER A 26 2.24 14.92 8.03
CA SER A 26 1.89 14.18 9.25
C SER A 26 2.08 12.67 9.09
N ALA A 27 1.58 12.08 8.01
CA ALA A 27 1.70 10.64 7.80
C ALA A 27 3.12 10.12 7.60
N LEU A 28 4.03 10.95 7.10
CA LEU A 28 5.45 10.59 7.00
C LEU A 28 6.08 10.50 8.39
N ASN A 29 5.72 11.41 9.28
CA ASN A 29 6.31 11.52 10.62
C ASN A 29 5.65 10.58 11.64
N TYR A 30 4.37 10.25 11.47
CA TYR A 30 3.58 9.54 12.48
C TYR A 30 2.94 8.23 11.98
N GLY A 31 3.20 7.81 10.74
CA GLY A 31 2.66 6.55 10.20
C GLY A 31 1.13 6.53 10.07
N THR A 32 0.50 7.70 9.97
CA THR A 32 -0.96 7.89 9.89
C THR A 32 -1.47 7.79 8.46
N GLY A 33 -1.28 6.62 7.84
CA GLY A 33 -1.80 6.30 6.52
C GLY A 33 -2.30 4.86 6.42
N VAL A 34 -3.02 4.56 5.34
CA VAL A 34 -3.48 3.22 4.96
C VAL A 34 -3.16 2.97 3.51
N PHE A 35 -3.00 1.71 3.12
CA PHE A 35 -2.65 1.38 1.74
C PHE A 35 -3.24 0.06 1.28
N GLU A 36 -3.14 -0.19 0.00
CA GLU A 36 -3.46 -1.47 -0.63
C GLU A 36 -2.33 -2.02 -1.48
N GLY A 37 -2.42 -3.31 -1.77
CA GLY A 37 -1.59 -3.98 -2.76
C GLY A 37 -2.47 -4.77 -3.70
N ILE A 38 -2.60 -4.29 -4.94
CA ILE A 38 -3.48 -4.89 -5.95
C ILE A 38 -2.60 -5.42 -7.08
N ARG A 39 -2.92 -6.62 -7.57
CA ARG A 39 -2.22 -7.24 -8.72
C ARG A 39 -3.03 -7.05 -9.99
N ALA A 40 -2.32 -6.77 -11.07
CA ALA A 40 -2.85 -6.92 -12.43
C ALA A 40 -1.96 -7.90 -13.21
N PHE A 41 -2.59 -8.76 -14.00
CA PHE A 41 -1.92 -9.83 -14.74
C PHE A 41 -2.11 -9.62 -16.23
N TRP A 42 -1.01 -9.69 -16.98
CA TRP A 42 -1.05 -9.52 -18.43
C TRP A 42 -1.44 -10.84 -19.09
N ASN A 43 -2.46 -10.81 -19.95
CA ASN A 43 -2.81 -11.93 -20.81
C ASN A 43 -2.24 -11.66 -22.22
N PRO A 44 -1.20 -12.41 -22.66
CA PRO A 44 -0.64 -12.23 -23.99
C PRO A 44 -1.58 -12.59 -25.13
N GLU A 45 -2.53 -13.51 -24.92
CA GLU A 45 -3.45 -13.98 -25.97
C GLU A 45 -4.54 -12.95 -26.26
N GLU A 46 -5.04 -12.30 -25.21
CA GLU A 46 -6.09 -11.26 -25.32
C GLU A 46 -5.51 -9.85 -25.51
N GLU A 47 -4.20 -9.68 -25.33
CA GLU A 47 -3.52 -8.39 -25.28
C GLU A 47 -4.13 -7.42 -24.23
N GLU A 48 -4.59 -7.97 -23.11
CA GLU A 48 -5.30 -7.24 -22.06
C GLU A 48 -4.66 -7.41 -20.68
N LEU A 49 -4.85 -6.41 -19.82
CA LEU A 49 -4.37 -6.40 -18.43
C LEU A 49 -5.55 -6.55 -17.46
N PHE A 50 -5.59 -7.67 -16.74
CA PHE A 50 -6.69 -8.00 -15.82
C PHE A 50 -6.34 -7.64 -14.38
N VAL A 51 -7.08 -6.71 -13.78
CA VAL A 51 -6.90 -6.32 -12.37
C VAL A 51 -7.69 -7.27 -11.47
N PHE A 52 -6.99 -7.95 -10.56
CA PHE A 52 -7.60 -8.98 -9.71
C PHE A 52 -8.28 -8.37 -8.48
N ARG A 53 -9.57 -8.64 -8.31
CA ARG A 53 -10.38 -8.27 -7.13
C ARG A 53 -10.31 -6.79 -6.73
N MET A 54 -10.18 -5.89 -7.70
CA MET A 54 -9.98 -4.46 -7.49
C MET A 54 -11.02 -3.83 -6.54
N THR A 55 -12.30 -4.16 -6.72
CA THR A 55 -13.41 -3.68 -5.88
C THR A 55 -13.24 -4.07 -4.40
N ASP A 56 -12.81 -5.31 -4.12
CA ASP A 56 -12.61 -5.80 -2.75
C ASP A 56 -11.46 -5.06 -2.04
N HIS A 57 -10.38 -4.80 -2.77
CA HIS A 57 -9.24 -4.04 -2.28
C HIS A 57 -9.66 -2.60 -1.94
N TYR A 58 -10.39 -1.91 -2.83
CA TYR A 58 -10.83 -0.55 -2.55
C TYR A 58 -11.88 -0.46 -1.45
N ALA A 59 -12.78 -1.43 -1.34
CA ALA A 59 -13.67 -1.53 -0.20
C ALA A 59 -12.89 -1.68 1.12
N ARG A 60 -11.80 -2.46 1.13
CA ARG A 60 -10.92 -2.60 2.31
C ARG A 60 -10.09 -1.34 2.58
N LEU A 61 -9.63 -0.63 1.55
CA LEU A 61 -8.94 0.66 1.69
C LEU A 61 -9.83 1.66 2.42
N LEU A 62 -11.08 1.83 1.98
CA LEU A 62 -12.03 2.75 2.60
C LEU A 62 -12.40 2.34 4.04
N ARG A 63 -12.54 1.03 4.32
CA ARG A 63 -12.72 0.54 5.70
C ARG A 63 -11.51 0.86 6.58
N SER A 64 -10.29 0.69 6.07
CA SER A 64 -9.05 1.02 6.80
C SER A 64 -8.94 2.53 7.02
N ALA A 65 -9.27 3.34 6.01
CA ALA A 65 -9.26 4.80 6.08
C ALA A 65 -10.20 5.30 7.18
N LYS A 66 -11.38 4.70 7.31
CA LYS A 66 -12.34 5.01 8.39
C LYS A 66 -11.75 4.80 9.79
N ILE A 67 -10.91 3.77 10.00
CA ILE A 67 -10.25 3.54 11.30
C ILE A 67 -9.30 4.70 11.67
N LEU A 68 -8.64 5.30 10.68
CA LEU A 68 -7.73 6.43 10.88
C LEU A 68 -8.38 7.82 10.66
N LEU A 69 -9.72 7.88 10.56
CA LEU A 69 -10.46 9.10 10.24
C LEU A 69 -9.95 9.81 8.97
N ILE A 70 -9.44 9.04 8.00
CA ILE A 70 -9.03 9.54 6.68
C ILE A 70 -10.30 9.65 5.84
N ASP A 71 -10.66 10.87 5.48
CA ASP A 71 -11.83 11.16 4.65
C ASP A 71 -11.39 11.34 3.20
N LEU A 72 -12.08 10.66 2.28
CA LEU A 72 -11.75 10.67 0.86
C LEU A 72 -13.01 10.93 0.04
N PRO A 73 -12.99 11.87 -0.93
CA PRO A 73 -14.16 12.18 -1.75
C PRO A 73 -14.34 11.18 -2.91
N TYR A 74 -14.06 9.89 -2.69
CA TYR A 74 -14.08 8.86 -3.73
C TYR A 74 -14.88 7.64 -3.29
N THR A 75 -15.76 7.19 -4.18
CA THR A 75 -16.43 5.89 -4.06
C THR A 75 -15.49 4.75 -4.47
N VAL A 76 -15.87 3.49 -4.22
CA VAL A 76 -15.12 2.33 -4.71
C VAL A 76 -15.07 2.35 -6.24
N GLU A 77 -16.18 2.72 -6.88
CA GLU A 77 -16.33 2.83 -8.33
C GLU A 77 -15.41 3.90 -8.91
N ASP A 78 -15.28 5.06 -8.24
CA ASP A 78 -14.33 6.11 -8.63
C ASP A 78 -12.89 5.61 -8.58
N LEU A 79 -12.51 4.94 -7.50
CA LEU A 79 -11.15 4.40 -7.32
C LEU A 79 -10.82 3.34 -8.38
N CYS A 80 -11.77 2.46 -8.70
CA CYS A 80 -11.66 1.52 -9.80
C CYS A 80 -11.42 2.23 -11.14
N ARG A 81 -12.24 3.24 -11.46
CA ARG A 81 -12.13 4.02 -12.71
C ARG A 81 -10.79 4.76 -12.81
N ILE A 82 -10.36 5.43 -11.74
CA ILE A 82 -9.07 6.13 -11.67
C ILE A 82 -7.92 5.16 -11.92
N THR A 83 -7.98 3.96 -11.34
CA THR A 83 -6.93 2.93 -11.48
C THR A 83 -6.83 2.43 -12.91
N VAL A 84 -7.96 2.13 -13.55
CA VAL A 84 -7.99 1.68 -14.94
C VAL A 84 -7.42 2.76 -15.87
N GLU A 85 -7.81 4.02 -15.67
CA GLU A 85 -7.27 5.15 -16.45
C GLU A 85 -5.75 5.30 -16.23
N LEU A 86 -5.27 5.18 -15.00
CA LEU A 86 -3.84 5.23 -14.69
C LEU A 86 -3.08 4.11 -15.42
N LEU A 87 -3.58 2.87 -15.38
CA LEU A 87 -2.96 1.73 -16.05
C LEU A 87 -2.93 1.90 -17.58
N ARG A 88 -4.00 2.45 -18.16
CA ARG A 88 -4.05 2.78 -19.60
C ARG A 88 -2.99 3.80 -19.99
N ARG A 89 -2.79 4.84 -19.17
CA ARG A 89 -1.74 5.86 -19.43
C ARG A 89 -0.33 5.30 -19.29
N GLU A 90 -0.12 4.38 -18.36
CA GLU A 90 1.17 3.70 -18.20
C GLU A 90 1.48 2.79 -19.41
N GLY A 91 0.46 2.09 -19.92
CA GLY A 91 0.59 1.22 -21.10
C GLY A 91 1.41 -0.05 -20.83
N PHE A 92 1.34 -0.60 -19.62
CA PHE A 92 2.06 -1.83 -19.26
C PHE A 92 1.51 -3.05 -20.04
N ARG A 93 2.43 -3.88 -20.53
CA ARG A 93 2.16 -5.17 -21.19
C ARG A 93 2.90 -6.31 -20.48
N GLU A 94 2.87 -6.28 -19.16
CA GLU A 94 3.49 -7.24 -18.23
C GLU A 94 2.75 -7.20 -16.90
N ASP A 95 3.04 -8.13 -15.97
CA ASP A 95 2.43 -8.15 -14.64
C ASP A 95 2.74 -6.88 -13.84
N VAL A 96 1.72 -6.35 -13.15
CA VAL A 96 1.76 -5.06 -12.46
C VAL A 96 1.34 -5.21 -11.00
N TYR A 97 2.01 -4.43 -10.15
CA TYR A 97 1.55 -4.15 -8.79
C TYR A 97 1.08 -2.69 -8.70
N ILE A 98 -0.11 -2.50 -8.15
CA ILE A 98 -0.75 -1.20 -7.96
C ILE A 98 -0.74 -0.89 -6.46
N ARG A 99 -0.33 0.34 -6.12
CA ARG A 99 -0.25 0.86 -4.75
C ARG A 99 -1.17 2.08 -4.60
N PRO A 100 -2.39 1.87 -4.12
CA PRO A 100 -3.17 2.93 -3.50
C PRO A 100 -2.61 3.21 -2.09
N ILE A 101 -2.46 4.48 -1.73
CA ILE A 101 -2.07 4.92 -0.39
C ILE A 101 -2.86 6.19 -0.04
N ALA A 102 -3.62 6.13 1.05
CA ALA A 102 -4.37 7.25 1.59
C ALA A 102 -3.79 7.65 2.95
N PHE A 103 -3.65 8.94 3.22
CA PHE A 103 -2.86 9.39 4.37
C PHE A 103 -3.23 10.79 4.85
N LYS A 104 -2.90 11.09 6.11
CA LYS A 104 -3.00 12.46 6.66
C LYS A 104 -1.92 13.36 6.06
N SER A 105 -2.35 14.33 5.26
CA SER A 105 -1.50 15.14 4.38
C SER A 105 -1.08 16.48 4.96
N SER A 106 -1.72 16.94 6.04
CA SER A 106 -1.37 18.21 6.70
C SER A 106 0.13 18.29 7.05
N GLU A 107 0.71 19.46 6.82
CA GLU A 107 2.12 19.77 7.04
C GLU A 107 2.31 20.44 8.42
N GLU A 108 2.13 19.68 9.47
CA GLU A 108 2.16 20.18 10.85
C GLU A 108 2.62 19.11 11.84
N ILE A 109 3.13 19.57 12.98
CA ILE A 109 3.65 18.73 14.06
C ILE A 109 2.58 18.59 15.14
N GLY A 110 2.20 17.35 15.45
CA GLY A 110 1.23 17.04 16.49
C GLY A 110 0.60 15.66 16.29
N VAL A 111 0.64 14.83 17.33
CA VAL A 111 0.15 13.44 17.26
C VAL A 111 -1.38 13.41 17.45
N ARG A 112 -2.13 13.42 16.34
CA ARG A 112 -3.59 13.31 16.33
C ARG A 112 -4.12 12.82 14.98
N LEU A 113 -5.43 12.57 14.90
CA LEU A 113 -6.12 12.19 13.66
C LEU A 113 -7.21 13.20 13.23
N HIS A 114 -7.69 14.03 14.16
CA HIS A 114 -8.75 15.01 13.93
C HIS A 114 -8.18 16.34 13.41
N ASN A 115 -9.00 17.09 12.65
CA ASN A 115 -8.63 18.39 12.08
C ASN A 115 -7.32 18.31 11.28
N LEU A 116 -7.21 17.27 10.44
CA LEU A 116 -6.11 17.03 9.52
C LEU A 116 -6.68 16.69 8.14
N GLU A 117 -6.09 17.30 7.12
CA GLU A 117 -6.37 17.02 5.72
C GLU A 117 -5.95 15.59 5.36
N SER A 118 -6.62 15.05 4.37
CA SER A 118 -6.41 13.69 3.87
C SER A 118 -6.11 13.74 2.37
N GLU A 119 -5.22 12.86 1.92
CA GLU A 119 -4.85 12.77 0.50
C GLU A 119 -4.74 11.31 0.08
N LEU A 120 -4.92 11.06 -1.22
CA LEU A 120 -4.78 9.77 -1.86
C LEU A 120 -3.73 9.86 -2.98
N ALA A 121 -2.82 8.89 -3.00
CA ALA A 121 -1.97 8.62 -4.15
C ALA A 121 -2.23 7.21 -4.68
N ILE A 122 -2.22 7.04 -6.00
CA ILE A 122 -2.23 5.72 -6.65
C ILE A 122 -1.12 5.70 -7.69
N PHE A 123 -0.21 4.72 -7.59
CA PHE A 123 0.79 4.46 -8.61
C PHE A 123 0.85 2.97 -8.91
N ALA A 124 1.42 2.62 -10.06
CA ALA A 124 1.58 1.24 -10.49
C ALA A 124 3.00 1.03 -11.01
N LEU A 125 3.51 -0.19 -10.89
CA LEU A 125 4.81 -0.57 -11.44
C LEU A 125 4.82 -2.04 -11.86
N PRO A 126 5.63 -2.42 -12.85
CA PRO A 126 5.86 -3.81 -13.16
C PRO A 126 6.41 -4.58 -11.97
N PHE A 127 5.85 -5.76 -11.70
CA PHE A 127 6.17 -6.52 -10.51
C PHE A 127 5.95 -8.01 -10.73
N LYS A 128 7.03 -8.78 -10.67
CA LYS A 128 7.03 -10.23 -10.89
C LYS A 128 6.76 -10.99 -9.59
N HIS A 129 7.76 -11.65 -9.02
CA HIS A 129 7.61 -12.49 -7.84
C HIS A 129 8.13 -11.77 -6.60
N TYR A 130 7.38 -11.86 -5.50
CA TYR A 130 7.81 -11.33 -4.19
C TYR A 130 8.75 -12.31 -3.46
N LEU A 131 8.50 -13.60 -3.62
CA LEU A 131 9.28 -14.69 -3.05
C LEU A 131 9.84 -15.56 -4.18
N PRO A 132 10.98 -16.26 -3.96
CA PRO A 132 11.54 -17.15 -4.95
C PRO A 132 10.61 -18.33 -5.27
N GLU A 133 10.70 -18.81 -6.50
CA GLU A 133 10.03 -20.04 -6.93
C GLU A 133 10.73 -21.28 -6.35
N GLY A 134 9.99 -22.37 -6.15
CA GLY A 134 10.55 -23.63 -5.65
C GLY A 134 10.59 -23.79 -4.13
N GLY A 135 9.96 -22.88 -3.38
CA GLY A 135 9.84 -22.95 -1.92
C GLY A 135 10.77 -21.97 -1.20
N ILE A 136 10.47 -21.72 0.07
CA ILE A 136 11.21 -20.77 0.92
C ILE A 136 11.57 -21.39 2.27
N ARG A 137 12.63 -20.90 2.90
CA ARG A 137 12.95 -21.17 4.30
C ARG A 137 12.37 -20.04 5.15
N ALA A 138 11.51 -20.41 6.10
CA ALA A 138 10.90 -19.47 7.02
C ALA A 138 11.41 -19.64 8.45
N MET A 139 11.43 -18.55 9.21
CA MET A 139 11.80 -18.52 10.63
C MET A 139 10.62 -18.01 11.46
N VAL A 140 10.39 -18.59 12.64
CA VAL A 140 9.51 -17.97 13.64
C VAL A 140 10.27 -16.80 14.29
N SER A 141 9.79 -15.58 14.05
CA SER A 141 10.42 -14.34 14.51
C SER A 141 10.29 -14.17 16.03
N SER A 142 11.28 -13.50 16.64
CA SER A 142 11.17 -13.06 18.03
C SER A 142 10.19 -11.88 18.21
N TRP A 143 9.92 -11.14 17.13
CA TRP A 143 8.91 -10.08 17.11
C TRP A 143 7.50 -10.67 17.13
N ARG A 144 6.65 -10.16 18.03
CA ARG A 144 5.22 -10.49 18.08
C ARG A 144 4.43 -9.63 17.12
N ARG A 145 3.33 -10.18 16.60
CA ARG A 145 2.37 -9.44 15.80
C ARG A 145 1.76 -8.33 16.66
N VAL A 146 1.65 -7.12 16.11
CA VAL A 146 1.03 -6.01 16.82
C VAL A 146 -0.40 -6.35 17.26
N GLU A 147 -0.68 -6.13 18.54
CA GLU A 147 -2.01 -6.29 19.12
C GLU A 147 -3.01 -5.28 18.55
N ASP A 148 -4.24 -5.72 18.32
CA ASP A 148 -5.26 -4.93 17.60
C ASP A 148 -5.66 -3.66 18.37
N ASN A 149 -5.61 -3.68 19.71
CA ASN A 149 -5.86 -2.49 20.54
C ASN A 149 -4.65 -1.58 20.70
N ALA A 150 -3.45 -1.99 20.27
CA ALA A 150 -2.26 -1.12 20.22
C ALA A 150 -2.21 -0.36 18.90
N ILE A 151 -2.22 -1.08 17.78
CA ILE A 151 -2.42 -0.54 16.43
C ILE A 151 -3.34 -1.51 15.70
N PRO A 152 -4.52 -1.09 15.19
CA PRO A 152 -5.51 -2.00 14.61
C PRO A 152 -4.97 -2.87 13.48
N ALA A 153 -4.59 -4.10 13.80
CA ALA A 153 -4.02 -5.09 12.88
C ALA A 153 -5.01 -5.48 11.78
N ARG A 154 -6.31 -5.31 12.03
CA ARG A 154 -7.39 -5.47 11.04
C ARG A 154 -7.40 -4.43 9.91
N ALA A 155 -6.69 -3.30 10.07
CA ALA A 155 -6.51 -2.30 9.02
C ALA A 155 -5.08 -2.32 8.45
N LYS A 156 -4.97 -2.00 7.16
CA LYS A 156 -3.70 -1.98 6.45
C LYS A 156 -2.98 -0.65 6.63
N ILE A 157 -2.61 -0.36 7.88
CA ILE A 157 -2.04 0.91 8.34
C ILE A 157 -0.53 0.97 8.06
N THR A 158 -0.03 2.09 7.53
CA THR A 158 1.39 2.26 7.19
C THR A 158 2.32 2.14 8.40
N GLY A 159 2.02 2.81 9.52
CA GLY A 159 2.83 2.74 10.74
C GLY A 159 2.96 1.33 11.34
N ALA A 160 1.94 0.47 11.15
CA ALA A 160 1.97 -0.92 11.62
C ALA A 160 3.03 -1.78 10.91
N TYR A 161 3.52 -1.36 9.74
CA TYR A 161 4.50 -2.13 8.97
C TYR A 161 5.93 -2.00 9.50
N VAL A 162 6.19 -1.12 10.48
CA VAL A 162 7.46 -1.13 11.22
C VAL A 162 7.65 -2.50 11.90
N ASN A 163 6.60 -3.06 12.51
CA ASN A 163 6.62 -4.39 13.11
C ASN A 163 6.93 -5.49 12.08
N SER A 164 6.26 -5.45 10.92
CA SER A 164 6.52 -6.41 9.83
C SER A 164 7.93 -6.28 9.25
N ALA A 165 8.45 -5.05 9.14
CA ALA A 165 9.81 -4.80 8.67
C ALA A 165 10.84 -5.38 9.63
N LEU A 166 10.67 -5.19 10.94
CA LEU A 166 11.54 -5.76 11.97
C LEU A 166 11.58 -7.30 11.89
N ALA A 167 10.42 -7.95 11.80
CA ALA A 167 10.33 -9.40 11.65
C ALA A 167 11.01 -9.90 10.35
N LYS A 168 10.73 -9.25 9.22
CA LYS A 168 11.33 -9.58 7.92
C LYS A 168 12.86 -9.43 7.95
N THR A 169 13.34 -8.32 8.53
CA THR A 169 14.77 -8.03 8.65
C THR A 169 15.46 -9.04 9.55
N GLU A 170 14.85 -9.43 10.67
CA GLU A 170 15.38 -10.49 11.54
C GLU A 170 15.56 -11.80 10.78
N ALA A 171 14.51 -12.28 10.09
CA ALA A 171 14.58 -13.51 9.29
C ALA A 171 15.67 -13.44 8.21
N TYR A 172 15.75 -12.33 7.48
CA TYR A 172 16.78 -12.11 6.47
C TYR A 172 18.20 -12.16 7.06
N LEU A 173 18.45 -11.46 8.17
CA LEU A 173 19.75 -11.44 8.83
C LEU A 173 20.13 -12.81 9.43
N ALA A 174 19.15 -13.62 9.82
CA ALA A 174 19.33 -15.01 10.24
C ALA A 174 19.49 -15.98 9.06
N GLY A 175 19.49 -15.49 7.82
CA GLY A 175 19.67 -16.29 6.62
C GLY A 175 18.43 -17.07 6.20
N PHE A 176 17.23 -16.61 6.53
CA PHE A 176 15.94 -17.13 6.05
C PHE A 176 15.32 -16.18 5.02
N ASP A 177 14.36 -16.69 4.26
CA ASP A 177 13.69 -15.94 3.20
C ASP A 177 12.50 -15.13 3.73
N GLU A 178 11.82 -15.61 4.78
CA GLU A 178 10.63 -14.95 5.34
C GLU A 178 10.43 -15.23 6.85
N ALA A 179 9.68 -14.34 7.51
CA ALA A 179 9.27 -14.47 8.90
C ALA A 179 7.84 -15.00 9.05
N ILE A 180 7.65 -15.92 9.99
CA ILE A 180 6.37 -16.25 10.61
C ILE A 180 6.31 -15.51 11.95
N VAL A 181 5.20 -14.85 12.24
CA VAL A 181 5.01 -14.10 13.49
C VAL A 181 3.88 -14.72 14.31
N LEU A 182 4.09 -14.81 15.62
CA LEU A 182 3.07 -15.24 16.58
C LEU A 182 2.33 -14.02 17.14
N ASN A 183 1.09 -14.21 17.61
CA ASN A 183 0.42 -13.21 18.44
C ASN A 183 0.89 -13.35 19.90
N GLU A 184 0.31 -12.58 20.82
CA GLU A 184 0.69 -12.63 22.24
C GLU A 184 0.36 -13.97 22.93
N ASP A 185 -0.57 -14.76 22.39
CA ASP A 185 -0.95 -16.07 22.92
C ASP A 185 -0.01 -17.22 22.50
N GLY A 186 0.89 -16.99 21.54
CA GLY A 186 1.86 -17.96 21.01
C GLY A 186 1.41 -18.72 19.77
#